data_AF-A0A7S2KNV7-F1
#
_entry.id   AF-A0A7S2KNV7-F1
#
_cell.length_a   1.000
_cell.length_b   1.000
_cell.length_c   1.000
_cell.angle_alpha   90.00
_cell.angle_beta   90.00
_cell.angle_gamma   90.00
#
_symmetry.space_group_name_H-M   'P 1'
#
loop_
_entity.id
_entity.type
_entity.pdbx_description
1 polymer ?
#
loop_
_entity_poly.entity_id
_entity_poly.type
_entity_poly.pdbx_seq_one_letter_code
_entity_poly.pdbx_strand_id
1 'polypeptide(L)'
;MMQGRLTGGRCFQARLLFRQTQSICEDTIFKLVNQKIQLLMALALDVDWAPSTPPISEPHDYVTDVITYLTTTFISLQKLPSSIRENVPVAGFTLITEYYMEIFSGISGSGSSSSGSGGSSGSRRACRFNMYGICNLSCDLKALEHFAKAQAVPNLHNAFRNIRQIVDMLLTGKILDLSSQIKLEMRTNFKNTEESDKIASIGEMKRLVMILGNYKTLKRKEANILPIEVRNLSSRDVSNAMKRLKAKIRAMEKRGAS
;
A
#
# COMPACT_ATOMS: atom_id res chain seq x y z
N MET A 1 -12.85 53.85 41.63
CA MET A 1 -12.33 52.47 41.49
C MET A 1 -12.98 51.82 40.28
N MET A 2 -12.30 51.80 39.14
CA MET A 2 -12.70 50.98 37.99
C MET A 2 -11.45 50.28 37.46
N GLN A 3 -11.24 49.05 37.91
CA GLN A 3 -10.21 48.16 37.38
C GLN A 3 -10.87 46.84 36.97
N GLY A 4 -10.59 46.42 35.73
CA GLY A 4 -10.40 45.00 35.43
C GLY A 4 -11.57 44.24 34.78
N ARG A 5 -12.07 44.64 33.60
CA ARG A 5 -12.84 43.72 32.72
C ARG A 5 -12.67 44.01 31.23
N LEU A 6 -11.45 43.94 30.66
CA LEU A 6 -11.29 44.02 29.18
C LEU A 6 -10.19 43.12 28.57
N THR A 7 -9.61 42.17 29.31
CA THR A 7 -8.48 41.35 28.81
C THR A 7 -8.85 39.92 28.38
N GLY A 8 -10.04 39.40 28.72
CA GLY A 8 -10.42 38.01 28.43
C GLY A 8 -10.66 37.70 26.95
N GLY A 9 -11.34 38.59 26.22
CA GLY A 9 -11.75 38.33 24.83
C GLY A 9 -10.60 38.29 23.82
N ARG A 10 -9.59 39.17 23.98
CA ARG A 10 -8.43 39.22 23.07
C ARG A 10 -7.47 38.05 23.29
N CYS A 11 -7.30 37.62 24.55
CA CYS A 11 -6.50 36.43 24.87
C CYS A 11 -7.17 35.14 24.37
N PHE A 12 -8.51 35.06 24.40
CA PHE A 12 -9.24 33.94 23.81
C PHE A 12 -9.06 33.89 22.29
N GLN A 13 -9.21 35.03 21.61
CA GLN A 13 -9.00 35.12 20.16
C GLN A 13 -7.58 34.76 19.75
N ALA A 14 -6.56 35.23 20.49
CA ALA A 14 -5.17 34.87 20.23
C ALA A 14 -4.94 33.35 20.37
N ARG A 15 -5.49 32.71 21.41
CA ARG A 15 -5.40 31.25 21.59
C ARG A 15 -6.09 30.48 20.47
N LEU A 16 -7.22 30.97 19.97
CA LEU A 16 -7.91 30.36 18.84
C LEU A 16 -7.05 30.43 17.56
N LEU A 17 -6.47 31.61 17.28
CA LEU A 17 -5.57 31.80 16.14
C LEU A 17 -4.33 30.89 16.25
N PHE A 18 -3.68 30.80 17.41
CA PHE A 18 -2.55 29.90 17.60
C PHE A 18 -2.91 28.43 17.40
N ARG A 19 -4.10 27.99 17.84
CA ARG A 19 -4.57 26.62 17.58
C ARG A 19 -4.83 26.37 16.10
N GLN A 20 -5.40 27.35 15.38
CA GLN A 20 -5.59 27.26 13.94
C GLN A 20 -4.24 27.19 13.21
N THR A 21 -3.29 28.06 13.56
CA THR A 21 -1.93 28.01 13.00
C THR A 21 -1.25 26.69 13.30
N GLN A 22 -1.38 26.17 14.53
CA GLN A 22 -0.87 24.85 14.89
C GLN A 22 -1.44 23.79 13.95
N SER A 23 -2.77 23.69 13.81
CA SER A 23 -3.41 22.73 12.91
C SER A 23 -2.87 22.81 11.48
N ILE A 24 -2.74 24.03 10.94
CA ILE A 24 -2.20 24.25 9.58
C ILE A 24 -0.74 23.79 9.48
N CYS A 25 0.07 24.03 10.51
CA CYS A 25 1.45 23.55 10.57
C CYS A 25 1.51 22.02 10.62
N GLU A 26 0.66 21.37 11.41
CA GLU A 26 0.58 19.90 11.47
C GLU A 26 0.22 19.33 10.09
N ASP A 27 -0.84 19.85 9.46
CA ASP A 27 -1.28 19.43 8.12
C ASP A 27 -0.19 19.64 7.06
N THR A 28 0.56 20.73 7.17
CA THR A 28 1.68 21.03 6.26
C THR A 28 2.81 20.01 6.44
N ILE A 29 3.11 19.59 7.67
CA ILE A 29 4.11 18.54 7.94
C ILE A 29 3.66 17.22 7.31
N PHE A 30 2.40 16.81 7.49
CA PHE A 30 1.86 15.61 6.83
C PHE A 30 2.03 15.69 5.32
N LYS A 31 1.61 16.81 4.73
CA LYS A 31 1.68 17.00 3.28
C LYS A 31 3.11 16.90 2.76
N LEU A 32 4.06 17.58 3.39
CA LEU A 32 5.46 17.60 2.95
C LEU A 32 6.13 16.24 3.09
N VAL A 33 5.91 15.55 4.21
CA VAL A 33 6.45 14.20 4.42
C VAL A 33 5.87 13.22 3.40
N ASN A 34 4.55 13.23 3.22
CA ASN A 34 3.87 12.35 2.27
C ASN A 34 4.31 12.63 0.82
N GLN A 35 4.46 13.90 0.44
CA GLN A 35 4.97 14.27 -0.88
C GLN A 35 6.39 13.75 -1.11
N LYS A 36 7.28 13.86 -0.10
CA LYS A 36 8.65 13.36 -0.25
C LYS A 36 8.70 11.84 -0.33
N ILE A 37 7.87 11.13 0.45
CA ILE A 37 7.70 9.67 0.33
C ILE A 37 7.23 9.31 -1.08
N GLN A 38 6.22 9.99 -1.62
CA GLN A 38 5.73 9.75 -2.99
C GLN A 38 6.83 9.94 -4.04
N LEU A 39 7.67 10.98 -3.90
CA LEU A 39 8.78 11.23 -4.81
C LEU A 39 9.84 10.13 -4.75
N LEU A 40 10.18 9.63 -3.55
CA LEU A 40 11.14 8.53 -3.40
C LEU A 40 10.56 7.21 -3.92
N MET A 41 9.29 6.94 -3.63
CA MET A 41 8.59 5.77 -4.13
C MET A 41 8.41 5.82 -5.65
N ALA A 42 8.33 7.00 -6.27
CA ALA A 42 8.28 7.14 -7.73
C ALA A 42 9.47 6.50 -8.46
N LEU A 43 10.63 6.41 -7.79
CA LEU A 43 11.82 5.74 -8.31
C LEU A 43 11.61 4.22 -8.50
N ALA A 44 10.63 3.63 -7.81
CA ALA A 44 10.24 2.23 -8.01
C ALA A 44 9.68 1.97 -9.42
N LEU A 45 9.26 3.00 -10.17
CA LEU A 45 8.82 2.86 -11.55
C LEU A 45 9.99 2.62 -12.52
N ASP A 46 11.19 3.07 -12.15
CA ASP A 46 12.40 2.90 -12.96
C ASP A 46 13.07 1.55 -12.70
N VAL A 47 12.60 0.81 -11.69
CA VAL A 47 13.06 -0.55 -11.39
C VAL A 47 12.52 -1.53 -12.43
N ASP A 48 13.40 -2.38 -12.96
CA ASP A 48 13.00 -3.51 -13.77
C ASP A 48 12.40 -4.61 -12.88
N TRP A 49 11.07 -4.69 -12.86
CA TRP A 49 10.32 -5.71 -12.12
C TRP A 49 10.22 -7.04 -12.87
N ALA A 50 10.78 -7.15 -14.08
CA ALA A 50 10.93 -8.40 -14.81
C ALA A 50 12.40 -8.67 -15.17
N PRO A 51 13.32 -8.68 -14.20
CA PRO A 51 14.74 -8.82 -14.48
C PRO A 51 15.01 -10.20 -15.08
N SER A 52 15.89 -10.24 -16.07
CA SER A 52 16.38 -11.50 -16.64
C SER A 52 17.44 -12.16 -15.75
N THR A 53 17.96 -11.43 -14.77
CA THR A 53 18.97 -11.88 -13.81
C THR A 53 18.33 -12.45 -12.54
N PRO A 54 19.02 -13.36 -11.83
CA PRO A 54 18.56 -13.89 -10.56
C PRO A 54 18.28 -12.77 -9.53
N PRO A 55 17.45 -13.06 -8.51
CA PRO A 55 16.99 -12.06 -7.57
C PRO A 55 18.15 -11.58 -6.69
N ILE A 56 18.09 -10.30 -6.35
CA ILE A 56 19.11 -9.63 -5.55
C ILE A 56 18.85 -9.99 -4.08
N SER A 57 19.91 -10.29 -3.32
CA SER A 57 19.80 -10.62 -1.88
C SER A 57 19.54 -9.40 -1.01
N GLU A 58 19.79 -8.21 -1.54
CA GLU A 58 19.68 -6.92 -0.89
C GLU A 58 18.49 -6.13 -1.43
N PRO A 59 17.89 -5.23 -0.62
CA PRO A 59 16.83 -4.35 -1.10
C PRO A 59 17.37 -3.36 -2.14
N HIS A 60 16.50 -2.86 -3.01
CA HIS A 60 16.90 -1.84 -3.99
C HIS A 60 17.31 -0.52 -3.31
N ASP A 61 18.21 0.22 -3.95
CA ASP A 61 18.76 1.48 -3.43
C ASP A 61 17.69 2.50 -3.02
N TYR A 62 16.60 2.63 -3.81
CA TYR A 62 15.52 3.56 -3.47
C TYR A 62 14.85 3.23 -2.13
N VAL A 63 14.77 1.95 -1.74
CA VAL A 63 14.23 1.53 -0.44
C VAL A 63 15.15 1.97 0.69
N THR A 64 16.47 1.86 0.47
CA THR A 64 17.48 2.36 1.40
C THR A 64 17.38 3.89 1.56
N ASP A 65 17.13 4.61 0.47
CA ASP A 65 16.89 6.07 0.50
C ASP A 65 15.59 6.41 1.26
N VAL A 66 14.51 5.66 1.04
CA VAL A 66 13.25 5.80 1.80
C VAL A 66 13.49 5.59 3.29
N ILE A 67 14.17 4.50 3.67
CA ILE A 67 14.48 4.19 5.07
C ILE A 67 15.34 5.30 5.68
N THR A 68 16.35 5.78 4.97
CA THR A 68 17.25 6.85 5.44
C THR A 68 16.48 8.17 5.63
N TYR A 69 15.62 8.52 4.67
CA TYR A 69 14.75 9.70 4.77
C TYR A 69 13.78 9.59 5.96
N LEU A 70 13.11 8.45 6.12
CA LEU A 70 12.17 8.24 7.22
C LEU A 70 12.88 8.26 8.58
N THR A 71 14.08 7.69 8.66
CA THR A 71 14.90 7.70 9.89
C THR A 71 15.21 9.13 10.33
N THR A 72 15.75 9.94 9.42
CA THR A 72 16.12 11.33 9.72
C THR A 72 14.88 12.19 10.02
N THR A 73 13.79 11.96 9.29
CA THR A 73 12.50 12.64 9.51
C THR A 73 11.94 12.29 10.89
N PHE A 74 11.82 11.01 11.23
CA PHE A 74 11.22 10.59 12.50
C PHE A 74 12.02 11.03 13.72
N ILE A 75 13.36 11.06 13.63
CA ILE A 75 14.22 11.67 14.67
C ILE A 75 13.84 13.14 14.87
N SER A 76 13.65 13.88 13.77
CA SER A 76 13.29 15.30 13.80
C SER A 76 11.88 15.54 14.38
N LEU A 77 10.95 14.59 14.17
CA LEU A 77 9.58 14.67 14.70
C LEU A 77 9.46 14.31 16.19
N GLN A 78 10.51 13.79 16.84
CA GLN A 78 10.42 13.35 18.26
C GLN A 78 10.02 14.47 19.23
N LYS A 79 10.38 15.72 18.90
CA LYS A 79 10.11 16.92 19.71
C LYS A 79 8.72 17.53 19.45
N LEU A 80 7.96 17.00 18.51
CA LEU A 80 6.64 17.49 18.14
C LEU A 80 5.54 16.82 18.98
N PRO A 81 4.30 17.35 18.94
CA PRO A 81 3.15 16.75 19.62
C PRO A 81 2.97 15.27 19.27
N SER A 82 2.42 14.49 20.20
CA SER A 82 2.15 13.05 20.01
C SER A 82 1.27 12.78 18.78
N SER A 83 0.35 13.70 18.45
CA SER A 83 -0.46 13.65 17.24
C SER A 83 0.39 13.47 15.98
N ILE A 84 1.50 14.20 15.85
CA ILE A 84 2.38 14.13 14.68
C ILE A 84 3.29 12.91 14.78
N ARG A 85 3.88 12.69 15.96
CA ARG A 85 4.88 11.65 16.18
C ARG A 85 4.34 10.24 15.92
N GLU A 86 3.06 10.00 16.21
CA GLU A 86 2.43 8.69 16.03
C GLU A 86 1.76 8.56 14.65
N ASN A 87 1.08 9.61 14.18
CA ASN A 87 0.29 9.51 12.95
C ASN A 87 1.11 9.71 11.67
N VAL A 88 2.20 10.50 11.68
CA VAL A 88 3.03 10.68 10.47
C VAL A 88 3.67 9.36 10.04
N PRO A 89 4.27 8.55 10.93
CA PRO A 89 4.74 7.22 10.56
C PRO A 89 3.62 6.34 9.99
N VAL A 90 2.47 6.28 10.65
CA VAL A 90 1.32 5.46 10.19
C VAL A 90 0.85 5.87 8.80
N ALA A 91 0.70 7.17 8.54
CA ALA A 91 0.32 7.69 7.24
C ALA A 91 1.39 7.36 6.17
N GLY A 92 2.67 7.56 6.49
CA GLY A 92 3.78 7.28 5.58
C GLY A 92 3.87 5.81 5.18
N PHE A 93 3.78 4.88 6.13
CA PHE A 93 3.84 3.44 5.84
C PHE A 93 2.59 2.93 5.10
N THR A 94 1.41 3.51 5.39
CA THR A 94 0.19 3.25 4.61
C THR A 94 0.38 3.68 3.16
N LEU A 95 0.90 4.88 2.91
CA LEU A 95 1.17 5.38 1.55
C LEU A 95 2.16 4.50 0.78
N ILE A 96 3.24 4.04 1.42
CA ILE A 96 4.21 3.14 0.79
C ILE A 96 3.52 1.83 0.37
N THR A 97 2.68 1.27 1.25
CA THR A 97 1.95 0.03 0.95
C THR A 97 0.95 0.23 -0.18
N GLU A 98 0.19 1.32 -0.17
CA GLU A 98 -0.74 1.66 -1.25
C GLU A 98 -0.02 1.80 -2.59
N TYR A 99 1.16 2.43 -2.59
CA TYR A 99 1.96 2.63 -3.78
C TYR A 99 2.45 1.30 -4.36
N TYR A 100 3.00 0.41 -3.54
CA TYR A 100 3.37 -0.93 -4.01
C TYR A 100 2.16 -1.72 -4.49
N MET A 101 1.03 -1.64 -3.80
CA MET A 101 -0.21 -2.31 -4.24
C MET A 101 -0.68 -1.79 -5.59
N GLU A 102 -0.51 -0.51 -5.88
CA GLU A 102 -0.83 0.08 -7.17
C GLU A 102 0.09 -0.44 -8.28
N ILE A 103 1.41 -0.38 -8.06
CA ILE A 103 2.41 -0.94 -8.98
C ILE A 103 2.11 -2.42 -9.24
N PHE A 104 1.83 -3.18 -8.19
CA PHE A 104 1.60 -4.62 -8.24
C PHE A 104 0.27 -5.00 -8.91
N SER A 105 -0.78 -4.18 -8.72
CA SER A 105 -2.08 -4.40 -9.36
C SER A 105 -2.05 -4.11 -10.85
N GLY A 106 -1.07 -3.34 -11.34
CA GLY A 106 -0.84 -3.07 -12.75
C GLY A 106 -2.08 -2.54 -13.45
N ILE A 107 -2.30 -1.23 -13.43
CA ILE A 107 -3.26 -0.57 -14.33
C ILE A 107 -2.87 -0.90 -15.78
N SER A 108 -3.48 -1.97 -16.29
CA SER A 108 -3.58 -2.30 -17.69
C SER A 108 -4.54 -1.29 -18.32
N GLY A 109 -4.01 -0.16 -18.78
CA GLY A 109 -4.56 0.49 -19.95
C GLY A 109 -4.46 -0.48 -21.13
N SER A 110 -5.48 -1.30 -21.31
CA SER A 110 -5.70 -2.06 -22.54
C SER A 110 -7.20 -2.25 -22.73
N GLY A 111 -7.77 -1.46 -23.64
CA GLY A 111 -8.97 -1.85 -24.36
C GLY A 111 -10.29 -1.19 -23.94
N SER A 112 -10.39 0.12 -24.10
CA SER A 112 -11.55 0.68 -24.81
C SER A 112 -11.01 1.56 -25.93
N SER A 113 -11.17 1.05 -27.15
CA SER A 113 -11.02 1.74 -28.41
C SER A 113 -11.82 3.05 -28.45
N SER A 114 -11.15 4.18 -28.61
CA SER A 114 -11.52 5.27 -29.54
C SER A 114 -10.52 6.43 -29.47
N SER A 115 -9.93 6.74 -30.62
CA SER A 115 -9.62 8.09 -31.14
C SER A 115 -9.44 9.24 -30.14
N GLY A 116 -8.26 9.87 -30.16
CA GLY A 116 -8.11 11.24 -29.67
C GLY A 116 -6.68 11.64 -29.37
N SER A 117 -6.07 12.36 -30.31
CA SER A 117 -4.82 13.10 -30.12
C SER A 117 -4.91 14.10 -28.96
N GLY A 118 -3.81 14.26 -28.21
CA GLY A 118 -3.49 15.49 -27.49
C GLY A 118 -3.55 15.40 -25.96
N GLY A 119 -2.42 15.69 -25.30
CA GLY A 119 -2.39 16.15 -23.92
C GLY A 119 -1.63 15.26 -22.94
N SER A 120 -0.44 15.71 -22.54
CA SER A 120 0.40 15.14 -21.49
C SER A 120 -0.35 14.99 -20.15
N SER A 121 -0.66 13.76 -19.77
CA SER A 121 -0.93 13.37 -18.38
C SER A 121 -0.48 11.93 -18.21
N GLY A 122 0.38 11.68 -17.22
CA GLY A 122 1.17 10.46 -17.02
C GLY A 122 0.37 9.17 -17.10
N SER A 123 0.41 8.54 -18.27
CA SER A 123 0.02 7.14 -18.45
C SER A 123 1.00 6.27 -17.66
N ARG A 124 0.63 5.90 -16.43
CA ARG A 124 1.43 5.01 -15.56
C ARG A 124 1.61 3.69 -16.31
N ARG A 125 2.83 3.39 -16.76
CA ARG A 125 3.16 2.11 -17.39
C ARG A 125 2.89 1.00 -16.36
N ALA A 126 2.13 -0.02 -16.72
CA ALA A 126 1.98 -1.19 -15.87
C ALA A 126 3.36 -1.88 -15.73
N CYS A 127 3.92 -1.87 -14.52
CA CYS A 127 5.13 -2.63 -14.21
C CYS A 127 4.82 -4.13 -14.39
N ARG A 128 5.50 -4.76 -15.35
CA ARG A 128 5.40 -6.21 -15.55
C ARG A 128 6.28 -6.86 -14.49
N PHE A 129 5.70 -7.69 -13.64
CA PHE A 129 6.45 -8.49 -12.67
C PHE A 129 6.84 -9.82 -13.27
N ASN A 130 8.03 -10.34 -13.00
CA ASN A 130 8.29 -11.78 -13.11
C ASN A 130 8.53 -12.36 -11.71
N MET A 131 8.85 -13.66 -11.62
CA MET A 131 9.07 -14.27 -10.32
C MET A 131 10.29 -13.72 -9.58
N TYR A 132 11.34 -13.35 -10.31
CA TYR A 132 12.51 -12.67 -9.72
C TYR A 132 12.15 -11.29 -9.19
N GLY A 133 11.29 -10.53 -9.89
CA GLY A 133 10.75 -9.27 -9.40
C GLY A 133 9.88 -9.43 -8.15
N ILE A 134 9.09 -10.51 -8.05
CA ILE A 134 8.33 -10.82 -6.82
C ILE A 134 9.29 -11.15 -5.66
N CYS A 135 10.38 -11.87 -5.91
CA CYS A 135 11.42 -12.10 -4.91
C CYS A 135 12.09 -10.78 -4.46
N ASN A 136 12.47 -9.91 -5.41
CA ASN A 136 13.07 -8.61 -5.08
C ASN A 136 12.10 -7.72 -4.29
N LEU A 137 10.81 -7.70 -4.67
CA LEU A 137 9.78 -7.02 -3.89
C LEU A 137 9.67 -7.59 -2.47
N SER A 138 9.81 -8.90 -2.30
CA SER A 138 9.85 -9.54 -0.98
C SER A 138 11.04 -9.06 -0.14
N CYS A 139 12.21 -8.88 -0.76
CA CYS A 139 13.41 -8.31 -0.12
C CYS A 139 13.17 -6.85 0.31
N ASP A 140 12.65 -6.01 -0.59
CA ASP A 140 12.30 -4.62 -0.31
C ASP A 140 11.32 -4.52 0.88
N LEU A 141 10.26 -5.32 0.88
CA LEU A 141 9.28 -5.38 1.96
C LEU A 141 9.90 -5.86 3.28
N LYS A 142 10.87 -6.80 3.26
CA LYS A 142 11.56 -7.26 4.48
C LYS A 142 12.35 -6.13 5.13
N ALA A 143 13.05 -5.33 4.33
CA ALA A 143 13.80 -4.18 4.83
C ALA A 143 12.86 -3.15 5.48
N LEU A 144 11.75 -2.82 4.79
CA LEU A 144 10.76 -1.86 5.28
C LEU A 144 10.03 -2.35 6.54
N GLU A 145 9.65 -3.63 6.61
CA GLU A 145 9.03 -4.23 7.79
C GLU A 145 9.98 -4.28 8.99
N HIS A 146 11.25 -4.60 8.75
CA HIS A 146 12.27 -4.58 9.79
C HIS A 146 12.43 -3.16 10.35
N PHE A 147 12.52 -2.17 9.47
CA PHE A 147 12.56 -0.77 9.85
C PHE A 147 11.31 -0.33 10.63
N ALA A 148 10.11 -0.75 10.21
CA ALA A 148 8.86 -0.45 10.89
C ALA A 148 8.77 -1.08 12.29
N LYS A 149 9.31 -2.29 12.49
CA LYS A 149 9.37 -2.95 13.81
C LYS A 149 10.33 -2.24 14.77
N ALA A 150 11.36 -1.57 14.26
CA ALA A 150 12.32 -0.82 15.06
C ALA A 150 11.77 0.54 15.55
N GLN A 151 10.61 0.99 15.05
CA GLN A 151 10.02 2.26 15.45
C GLN A 151 9.29 2.16 16.79
N ALA A 152 9.23 3.27 17.52
CA ALA A 152 8.52 3.36 18.80
C ALA A 152 6.99 3.27 18.67
N VAL A 153 6.44 3.41 17.46
CA VAL A 153 5.00 3.33 17.21
C VAL A 153 4.57 1.86 17.13
N PRO A 154 3.63 1.41 17.98
CA PRO A 154 3.24 0.02 18.05
C PRO A 154 2.56 -0.42 16.74
N ASN A 155 2.76 -1.69 16.36
CA ASN A 155 2.04 -2.34 15.27
C ASN A 155 2.23 -1.71 13.88
N LEU A 156 3.23 -0.84 13.69
CA LEU A 156 3.45 -0.14 12.43
C LEU A 156 3.73 -1.06 11.24
N HIS A 157 4.40 -2.18 11.51
CA HIS A 157 4.65 -3.25 10.54
C HIS A 157 3.36 -3.88 9.99
N ASN A 158 2.21 -3.76 10.67
CA ASN A 158 0.94 -4.25 10.16
C ASN A 158 0.47 -3.50 8.91
N ALA A 159 0.98 -2.29 8.65
CA ALA A 159 0.71 -1.58 7.40
C ALA A 159 1.07 -2.44 6.17
N PHE A 160 2.14 -3.23 6.26
CA PHE A 160 2.61 -4.10 5.18
C PHE A 160 1.93 -5.47 5.10
N ARG A 161 1.07 -5.83 6.07
CA ARG A 161 0.49 -7.18 6.18
C ARG A 161 -0.15 -7.64 4.87
N ASN A 162 -0.98 -6.80 4.27
CA ASN A 162 -1.75 -7.16 3.10
C ASN A 162 -0.86 -7.46 1.90
N ILE A 163 0.14 -6.60 1.63
CA ILE A 163 1.04 -6.83 0.51
C ILE A 163 1.99 -8.01 0.77
N ARG A 164 2.47 -8.18 2.01
CA ARG A 164 3.29 -9.34 2.39
C ARG A 164 2.56 -10.65 2.16
N GLN A 165 1.31 -10.76 2.63
CA GLN A 165 0.50 -11.96 2.41
C GLN A 165 0.34 -12.27 0.92
N ILE A 166 0.15 -11.25 0.08
CA ILE A 166 0.07 -11.44 -1.37
C ILE A 166 1.38 -11.96 -1.93
N VAL A 167 2.51 -11.32 -1.61
CA VAL A 167 3.83 -11.72 -2.08
C VAL A 167 4.17 -13.14 -1.61
N ASP A 168 3.98 -13.44 -0.33
CA ASP A 168 4.24 -14.77 0.24
C ASP A 168 3.36 -15.84 -0.39
N MET A 169 2.10 -15.54 -0.70
CA MET A 169 1.22 -16.47 -1.39
C MET A 169 1.73 -16.80 -2.80
N LEU A 170 2.22 -15.79 -3.52
CA LEU A 170 2.75 -15.98 -4.87
C LEU A 170 4.07 -16.77 -4.85
N LEU A 171 4.92 -16.54 -3.85
CA LEU A 171 6.17 -17.26 -3.64
C LEU A 171 5.96 -18.72 -3.17
N THR A 172 5.05 -18.94 -2.21
CA THR A 172 4.83 -20.26 -1.59
C THR A 172 3.83 -21.14 -2.35
N GLY A 173 3.04 -20.51 -3.21
CA GLY A 173 1.97 -21.13 -3.96
C GLY A 173 0.78 -21.64 -3.15
N LYS A 174 0.55 -21.10 -1.95
CA LYS A 174 -0.59 -21.45 -1.10
C LYS A 174 -1.76 -20.47 -1.28
N ILE A 175 -2.39 -20.46 -2.46
CA ILE A 175 -3.56 -19.59 -2.75
C ILE A 175 -4.79 -19.90 -1.87
N LEU A 176 -4.93 -21.15 -1.41
CA LEU A 176 -6.11 -21.60 -0.67
C LEU A 176 -6.28 -20.91 0.70
N ASP A 177 -5.20 -20.38 1.28
CA ASP A 177 -5.25 -19.66 2.55
C ASP A 177 -5.80 -18.23 2.41
N LEU A 178 -5.71 -17.61 1.23
CA LEU A 178 -6.22 -16.24 1.01
C LEU A 178 -7.75 -16.18 1.18
N SER A 179 -8.47 -17.18 0.69
CA SER A 179 -9.93 -17.24 0.85
C SER A 179 -10.33 -17.42 2.32
N SER A 180 -9.46 -18.03 3.13
CA SER A 180 -9.65 -18.32 4.55
C SER A 180 -9.25 -17.14 5.44
N GLN A 181 -8.18 -16.43 5.09
CA GLN A 181 -7.70 -15.24 5.81
C GLN A 181 -8.56 -14.01 5.50
N ILE A 182 -8.95 -13.81 4.24
CA ILE A 182 -9.98 -12.81 3.88
C ILE A 182 -11.30 -13.13 4.59
N LYS A 183 -11.66 -14.41 4.76
CA LYS A 183 -12.82 -14.78 5.59
C LYS A 183 -12.64 -14.37 7.05
N LEU A 184 -11.43 -14.45 7.61
CA LEU A 184 -11.16 -14.16 9.02
C LEU A 184 -11.18 -12.65 9.30
N GLU A 185 -10.47 -11.85 8.49
CA GLU A 185 -10.45 -10.37 8.59
C GLU A 185 -11.83 -9.78 8.28
N MET A 186 -12.57 -10.38 7.33
CA MET A 186 -13.97 -10.02 7.13
C MET A 186 -14.86 -10.41 8.30
N ARG A 187 -14.65 -11.54 8.99
CA ARG A 187 -15.55 -11.98 10.10
C ARG A 187 -15.41 -11.10 11.34
N THR A 188 -14.21 -10.58 11.58
CA THR A 188 -13.95 -9.61 12.65
C THR A 188 -14.50 -8.23 12.29
N ASN A 189 -14.40 -7.82 11.02
CA ASN A 189 -14.88 -6.53 10.53
C ASN A 189 -16.30 -6.56 9.95
N PHE A 190 -17.10 -7.62 10.10
CA PHE A 190 -18.51 -7.64 9.62
C PHE A 190 -19.53 -7.56 10.74
N LYS A 191 -19.12 -7.73 12.00
CA LYS A 191 -20.09 -7.76 13.09
C LYS A 191 -20.66 -6.37 13.40
N ASN A 192 -20.03 -5.26 13.00
CA ASN A 192 -20.41 -3.90 13.44
C ASN A 192 -20.25 -2.74 12.40
N THR A 193 -20.25 -2.98 11.09
CA THR A 193 -19.51 -2.06 10.19
C THR A 193 -20.35 -1.37 9.11
N GLU A 194 -20.10 -0.06 8.97
CA GLU A 194 -20.73 0.89 8.04
C GLU A 194 -20.55 0.50 6.55
N GLU A 195 -21.41 1.03 5.69
CA GLU A 195 -21.46 0.73 4.25
C GLU A 195 -20.15 1.05 3.50
N SER A 196 -19.38 2.03 4.00
CA SER A 196 -18.05 2.40 3.50
C SER A 196 -17.05 1.22 3.53
N ASP A 197 -17.08 0.40 4.58
CA ASP A 197 -16.10 -0.68 4.78
C ASP A 197 -16.41 -1.90 3.90
N LYS A 198 -17.68 -2.06 3.50
CA LYS A 198 -18.09 -3.06 2.49
C LYS A 198 -17.53 -2.70 1.12
N ILE A 199 -17.57 -1.42 0.74
CA ILE A 199 -17.05 -0.92 -0.54
C ILE A 199 -15.53 -1.07 -0.59
N ALA A 200 -14.83 -0.71 0.48
CA ALA A 200 -13.38 -0.88 0.61
C ALA A 200 -12.98 -2.36 0.39
N SER A 201 -13.67 -3.28 1.06
CA SER A 201 -13.41 -4.72 0.94
C SER A 201 -13.66 -5.27 -0.47
N ILE A 202 -14.73 -4.81 -1.14
CA ILE A 202 -14.98 -5.15 -2.57
C ILE A 202 -13.83 -4.66 -3.45
N GLY A 203 -13.31 -3.47 -3.19
CA GLY A 203 -12.15 -2.90 -3.89
C GLY A 203 -10.91 -3.77 -3.76
N GLU A 204 -10.57 -4.22 -2.56
CA GLU A 204 -9.43 -5.11 -2.30
C GLU A 204 -9.55 -6.46 -3.01
N MET A 205 -10.74 -7.07 -2.99
CA MET A 205 -10.97 -8.33 -3.72
C MET A 205 -10.87 -8.16 -5.23
N LYS A 206 -11.30 -7.01 -5.78
CA LYS A 206 -11.10 -6.69 -7.20
C LYS A 206 -9.61 -6.58 -7.52
N ARG A 207 -8.81 -5.90 -6.69
CA ARG A 207 -7.34 -5.81 -6.84
C ARG A 207 -6.68 -7.19 -6.82
N LEU A 208 -7.04 -8.06 -5.88
CA LEU A 208 -6.53 -9.43 -5.81
C LEU A 208 -6.86 -10.27 -7.05
N VAL A 209 -8.06 -10.11 -7.60
CA VAL A 209 -8.45 -10.78 -8.85
C VAL A 209 -7.58 -10.29 -10.03
N MET A 210 -7.25 -9.00 -10.08
CA MET A 210 -6.35 -8.45 -11.10
C MET A 210 -4.94 -9.02 -10.97
N ILE A 211 -4.39 -9.01 -9.76
CA ILE A 211 -3.06 -9.56 -9.45
C ILE A 211 -2.96 -11.03 -9.86
N LEU A 212 -3.95 -11.86 -9.48
CA LEU A 212 -3.98 -13.28 -9.87
C LEU A 212 -4.14 -13.49 -11.38
N GLY A 213 -4.86 -12.58 -12.04
CA GLY A 213 -4.96 -12.53 -13.50
C GLY A 213 -3.60 -12.30 -14.16
N ASN A 214 -2.84 -11.33 -13.66
CA ASN A 214 -1.49 -11.02 -14.12
C ASN A 214 -0.54 -12.19 -13.85
N TYR A 215 -0.59 -12.81 -12.67
CA TYR A 215 0.23 -13.99 -12.37
C TYR A 215 0.00 -15.16 -13.35
N LYS A 216 -1.25 -15.38 -13.78
CA LYS A 216 -1.56 -16.43 -14.77
C LYS A 216 -0.91 -16.16 -16.14
N THR A 217 -0.78 -14.90 -16.55
CA THR A 217 -0.12 -14.54 -17.82
C THR A 217 1.40 -14.66 -17.73
N LEU A 218 1.98 -14.41 -16.54
CA LEU A 218 3.41 -14.58 -16.26
C LEU A 218 3.85 -16.05 -16.36
N LYS A 219 3.11 -16.96 -15.71
CA LYS A 219 3.40 -18.39 -15.76
C LYS A 219 3.45 -18.97 -17.18
N ARG A 220 2.65 -18.44 -18.10
CA ARG A 220 2.64 -18.90 -19.51
C ARG A 220 3.90 -18.53 -20.28
N LYS A 221 4.64 -17.51 -19.84
CA LYS A 221 5.79 -16.96 -20.57
C LYS A 221 7.14 -17.43 -20.03
N GLU A 222 7.22 -17.87 -18.78
CA GLU A 222 8.51 -18.07 -18.07
C GLU A 222 8.69 -19.47 -17.45
N ALA A 223 7.99 -20.49 -17.95
CA ALA A 223 7.91 -21.82 -17.34
C ALA A 223 9.25 -22.57 -17.15
N ASN A 224 10.37 -22.06 -17.67
CA ASN A 224 11.67 -22.77 -17.72
C ASN A 224 12.80 -22.16 -16.87
N ILE A 225 12.60 -21.06 -16.14
CA ILE A 225 13.72 -20.34 -15.46
C ILE A 225 13.31 -19.91 -14.04
N LEU A 226 12.87 -20.86 -13.21
CA LEU A 226 12.48 -20.55 -11.83
C LEU A 226 13.42 -21.23 -10.82
N PRO A 227 13.85 -20.51 -9.77
CA PRO A 227 14.70 -21.08 -8.74
C PRO A 227 13.95 -22.16 -7.96
N ILE A 228 14.69 -23.20 -7.56
CA ILE A 228 14.20 -24.49 -7.02
C ILE A 228 13.29 -24.33 -5.78
N GLU A 229 13.42 -23.24 -5.04
CA GLU A 229 12.68 -22.97 -3.80
C GLU A 229 11.28 -22.39 -4.03
N VAL A 230 10.97 -21.92 -5.24
CA VAL A 230 9.66 -21.35 -5.57
C VAL A 230 8.69 -22.46 -5.95
N ARG A 231 7.76 -22.77 -5.05
CA ARG A 231 6.65 -23.69 -5.35
C ARG A 231 5.66 -23.02 -6.29
N ASN A 232 5.72 -23.42 -7.56
CA ASN A 232 4.89 -22.89 -8.62
C ASN A 232 3.40 -23.17 -8.42
N LEU A 233 2.60 -22.09 -8.35
CA LEU A 233 1.14 -22.16 -8.40
C LEU A 233 0.64 -22.82 -9.68
N SER A 234 -0.21 -23.85 -9.58
CA SER A 234 -0.82 -24.44 -10.76
C SER A 234 -1.79 -23.45 -11.42
N SER A 235 -1.83 -23.42 -12.76
CA SER A 235 -2.76 -22.57 -13.52
C SER A 235 -4.23 -22.87 -13.15
N ARG A 236 -4.50 -24.11 -12.72
CA ARG A 236 -5.79 -24.58 -12.23
C ARG A 236 -6.15 -23.94 -10.90
N ASP A 237 -5.22 -23.86 -9.95
CA ASP A 237 -5.44 -23.28 -8.62
C ASP A 237 -5.68 -21.77 -8.69
N VAL A 238 -4.87 -21.06 -9.49
CA VAL A 238 -5.08 -19.63 -9.77
C VAL A 238 -6.46 -19.40 -10.37
N SER A 239 -6.84 -20.20 -11.37
CA SER A 239 -8.16 -20.08 -12.01
C SER A 239 -9.32 -20.40 -11.07
N ASN A 240 -9.16 -21.37 -10.17
CA ASN A 240 -10.17 -21.73 -9.18
C ASN A 240 -10.36 -20.64 -8.13
N ALA A 241 -9.27 -20.04 -7.66
CA ALA A 241 -9.32 -18.93 -6.71
C ALA A 241 -9.93 -17.66 -7.31
N MET A 242 -9.55 -17.31 -8.55
CA MET A 242 -10.19 -16.22 -9.28
C MET A 242 -11.70 -16.45 -9.43
N LYS A 243 -12.14 -17.68 -9.76
CA LYS A 243 -13.57 -18.01 -9.85
C LYS A 243 -14.27 -17.82 -8.50
N ARG A 244 -13.68 -18.29 -7.39
CA ARG A 244 -14.23 -18.14 -6.03
C ARG A 244 -14.32 -16.66 -5.62
N LEU A 245 -13.27 -15.88 -5.86
CA LEU A 245 -13.24 -14.44 -5.57
C LEU A 245 -14.30 -13.68 -6.39
N LYS A 246 -14.37 -13.92 -7.71
CA LYS A 246 -15.39 -13.30 -8.58
C LYS A 246 -16.81 -13.66 -8.17
N ALA A 247 -17.07 -14.91 -7.79
CA ALA A 247 -18.38 -15.33 -7.28
C ALA A 247 -18.75 -14.61 -5.98
N LYS A 248 -17.77 -14.40 -5.08
CA LYS A 248 -17.97 -13.70 -3.83
C LYS A 248 -18.22 -12.20 -4.03
N ILE A 249 -17.46 -11.54 -4.91
CA ILE A 249 -17.67 -10.14 -5.31
C ILE A 249 -19.13 -9.94 -5.77
N ARG A 250 -19.60 -10.78 -6.70
CA ARG A 250 -20.98 -10.74 -7.19
C ARG A 250 -22.02 -10.96 -6.09
N ALA A 251 -21.75 -11.85 -5.14
CA ALA A 251 -22.65 -12.09 -4.02
C ALA A 251 -22.75 -10.90 -3.06
N MET A 252 -21.68 -10.12 -2.89
CA MET A 252 -21.70 -8.91 -2.05
C MET A 252 -22.31 -7.71 -2.78
N GLU A 253 -22.02 -7.53 -4.07
CA GLU A 253 -22.66 -6.51 -4.90
C GLU A 253 -24.19 -6.67 -4.91
N LYS A 254 -24.69 -7.92 -4.96
CA LYS A 254 -26.12 -8.21 -4.85
C LYS A 254 -26.74 -7.94 -3.47
N ARG A 255 -25.95 -8.01 -2.38
CA ARG A 255 -26.42 -7.79 -1.01
C ARG A 255 -26.37 -6.33 -0.56
N GLY A 256 -25.63 -5.48 -1.25
CA GLY A 256 -25.61 -4.02 -1.03
C GLY A 256 -26.60 -3.24 -1.90
N ALA A 257 -27.31 -3.91 -2.81
CA ALA A 257 -28.29 -3.30 -3.71
C ALA A 257 -29.76 -3.57 -3.29
N SER A 258 -29.97 -4.19 -2.13
CA SER A 258 -31.29 -4.42 -1.49
C SER A 258 -31.30 -3.72 -0.15
#